data_AF-A0A8R7QHJ0-F1
#
_entry.id   AF-A0A8R7QHJ0-F1
#
_cell.length_a   1.000
_cell.length_b   1.000
_cell.length_c   1.000
_cell.angle_alpha   90.00
_cell.angle_beta   90.00
_cell.angle_gamma   90.00
#
_symmetry.space_group_name_H-M   'P 1'
#
loop_
_entity.id
_entity.type
_entity.pdbx_description
1 polymer ?
#
loop_
_entity_poly.entity_id
_entity_poly.type
_entity_poly.pdbx_seq_one_letter_code
_entity_poly.pdbx_strand_id
1 'polypeptide(L)'
;MDWPALTCYTAALILLFLPLRAAEDRLVPGKPLPPGATIISDDGAFALGFFSLSDSTPPASLSLGVWYSSIPELTVVWVANRETPVTSNTSSLPRLSFTNTSNLVLSDGGGGHVVWTTDVTATSSSSSPVAVLENTGNLVVRSPNGTILWQSFDHLTDTVLPEMKIRLSYVTHGTSRVVS
;
A
#
# COMPACT_ATOMS: atom_id res chain seq x y z
N MET A 1 -2.85 -15.85 -52.03
CA MET A 1 -1.71 -15.53 -51.14
C MET A 1 -2.24 -14.59 -50.08
N ASP A 2 -2.56 -15.16 -48.93
CA ASP A 2 -3.61 -14.67 -48.05
C ASP A 2 -2.93 -13.99 -46.86
N TRP A 3 -2.23 -12.89 -47.18
CA TRP A 3 -1.41 -12.11 -46.27
C TRP A 3 -2.10 -11.64 -44.96
N PRO A 4 -3.41 -11.29 -44.91
CA PRO A 4 -4.01 -10.77 -43.67
C PRO A 4 -4.23 -11.82 -42.58
N ALA A 5 -4.29 -13.11 -42.94
CA ALA A 5 -4.45 -14.16 -41.94
C ALA A 5 -3.17 -14.36 -41.12
N LEU A 6 -2.01 -14.36 -41.80
CA LEU A 6 -0.71 -14.60 -41.18
C LEU A 6 -0.31 -13.48 -40.21
N THR A 7 -0.68 -12.22 -40.50
CA THR A 7 -0.44 -11.08 -39.60
C THR A 7 -1.34 -11.09 -38.36
N CYS A 8 -2.57 -11.60 -38.46
CA CYS A 8 -3.45 -11.78 -37.30
C CYS A 8 -2.92 -12.88 -36.36
N TYR A 9 -2.46 -14.01 -36.90
CA TYR A 9 -1.93 -15.10 -36.08
C TYR A 9 -0.66 -14.68 -35.34
N THR A 10 0.23 -13.92 -35.97
CA THR A 10 1.46 -13.42 -35.31
C THR A 10 1.16 -12.36 -34.26
N ALA A 11 0.23 -11.43 -34.49
CA ALA A 11 -0.20 -10.45 -33.50
C ALA A 11 -0.86 -11.11 -32.27
N ALA A 12 -1.71 -12.12 -32.50
CA ALA A 12 -2.33 -12.90 -31.42
C ALA A 12 -1.28 -13.71 -30.62
N LEU A 13 -0.29 -14.30 -31.30
CA LEU A 13 0.82 -15.00 -30.64
C LEU A 13 1.64 -14.04 -29.77
N ILE A 14 1.94 -12.84 -30.27
CA ILE A 14 2.71 -11.84 -29.53
C ILE A 14 1.96 -11.42 -28.26
N LEU A 15 0.64 -11.21 -28.32
CA LEU A 15 -0.20 -10.93 -27.14
C LEU A 15 -0.22 -12.08 -26.12
N LEU A 16 -0.13 -13.33 -26.58
CA LEU A 16 -0.03 -14.53 -25.73
C LEU A 16 1.34 -14.70 -25.04
N PHE A 17 2.38 -14.06 -25.57
CA PHE A 17 3.75 -14.11 -25.04
C PHE A 17 4.18 -12.81 -24.33
N LEU A 18 3.32 -11.79 -24.25
CA LEU A 18 3.57 -10.69 -23.33
C LEU A 18 3.58 -11.25 -21.91
N PRO A 19 4.63 -11.00 -21.12
CA PRO A 19 4.67 -11.44 -19.73
C PRO A 19 3.50 -10.78 -19.02
N LEU A 20 2.46 -11.56 -18.70
CA LEU A 20 1.43 -11.16 -17.78
C LEU A 20 2.13 -10.96 -16.44
N ARG A 21 2.46 -9.71 -16.09
CA ARG A 21 2.95 -9.40 -14.74
C ARG A 21 1.82 -9.76 -13.80
N ALA A 22 1.98 -10.86 -13.07
CA ALA A 22 1.12 -11.15 -11.95
C ALA A 22 1.19 -9.95 -10.99
N ALA A 23 0.02 -9.44 -10.60
CA ALA A 23 -0.04 -8.44 -9.55
C ALA A 23 0.59 -9.06 -8.30
N GLU A 24 1.60 -8.40 -7.75
CA GLU A 24 2.19 -8.80 -6.48
C GLU A 24 1.41 -8.03 -5.41
N ASP A 25 0.42 -8.67 -4.81
CA ASP A 25 -0.50 -8.12 -3.81
C ASP A 25 0.03 -8.26 -2.37
N ARG A 26 1.22 -8.86 -2.20
CA ARG A 26 1.78 -9.26 -0.90
C ARG A 26 3.09 -8.57 -0.60
N LEU A 27 3.25 -8.15 0.65
CA LEU A 27 4.54 -7.81 1.22
C LEU A 27 5.18 -9.06 1.83
N VAL A 28 6.44 -9.31 1.50
CA VAL A 28 7.19 -10.48 1.97
C VAL A 28 8.29 -10.04 2.94
N PRO A 29 8.48 -10.75 4.07
CA PRO A 29 9.59 -10.46 4.95
C PRO A 29 10.94 -10.51 4.24
N GLY A 30 11.79 -9.52 4.50
CA GLY A 30 13.11 -9.41 3.86
C GLY A 30 13.12 -8.82 2.46
N LYS A 31 11.96 -8.48 1.88
CA LYS A 31 11.82 -7.73 0.62
C LYS A 31 11.16 -6.37 0.88
N PRO A 32 11.93 -5.32 1.23
CA PRO A 32 11.38 -3.98 1.41
C PRO A 32 10.82 -3.43 0.11
N LEU A 33 9.75 -2.64 0.21
CA LEU A 33 9.19 -1.84 -0.87
C LEU A 33 9.86 -0.44 -0.86
N PRO A 34 10.67 -0.09 -1.88
CA PRO A 34 11.26 1.23 -2.03
C PRO A 34 10.32 2.19 -2.80
N PRO A 35 10.63 3.50 -2.83
CA PRO A 35 9.98 4.45 -3.72
C PRO A 35 10.10 4.04 -5.19
N GLY A 36 9.03 4.26 -5.96
CA GLY A 36 8.93 3.85 -7.36
C GLY A 36 8.51 2.39 -7.57
N ALA A 37 8.50 1.56 -6.53
CA ALA A 37 7.89 0.24 -6.55
C ALA A 37 6.48 0.29 -5.94
N THR A 38 5.59 -0.57 -6.44
CA THR A 38 4.21 -0.69 -5.96
C THR A 38 3.81 -2.14 -5.77
N ILE A 39 2.82 -2.33 -4.90
CA ILE A 39 2.05 -3.56 -4.73
C ILE A 39 0.66 -3.27 -5.25
N ILE A 40 0.09 -4.20 -6.01
CA ILE A 40 -1.18 -4.02 -6.70
C ILE A 40 -2.13 -5.11 -6.21
N SER A 41 -3.37 -4.76 -5.89
CA SER A 41 -4.39 -5.75 -5.53
C SER A 41 -4.57 -6.77 -6.65
N ASP A 42 -5.05 -7.98 -6.33
CA ASP A 42 -5.18 -9.08 -7.28
C ASP A 42 -6.04 -8.69 -8.51
N ASP A 43 -7.08 -7.88 -8.30
CA ASP A 43 -7.95 -7.36 -9.37
C ASP A 43 -7.41 -6.10 -10.08
N GLY A 44 -6.29 -5.54 -9.63
CA GLY A 44 -5.71 -4.32 -10.19
C GLY A 44 -6.40 -3.02 -9.82
N ALA A 45 -7.40 -3.03 -8.94
CA ALA A 45 -8.17 -1.83 -8.59
C ALA A 45 -7.38 -0.87 -7.69
N PHE A 46 -6.55 -1.40 -6.78
CA PHE A 46 -5.81 -0.64 -5.80
C PHE A 46 -4.31 -0.86 -5.89
N ALA A 47 -3.55 0.18 -5.58
CA ALA A 47 -2.11 0.11 -5.46
C ALA A 47 -1.63 0.71 -4.14
N LEU A 48 -0.60 0.10 -3.56
CA LEU A 48 0.14 0.56 -2.38
C LEU A 48 1.56 0.96 -2.80
N GLY A 49 2.03 2.11 -2.32
CA GLY A 49 3.40 2.55 -2.52
C GLY A 49 3.67 3.98 -2.05
N PHE A 50 4.80 4.53 -2.50
CA PHE A 50 5.21 5.88 -2.16
C PHE A 50 4.72 6.89 -3.20
N PHE A 51 4.22 8.02 -2.74
CA PHE A 51 3.82 9.15 -3.58
C PHE A 51 4.31 10.48 -2.97
N SER A 52 4.35 11.51 -3.80
CA SER A 52 4.62 12.90 -3.41
C SER A 52 3.42 13.75 -3.81
N LEU A 53 2.98 14.63 -2.91
CA LEU A 53 2.02 15.69 -3.24
C LEU A 53 2.72 16.97 -3.74
N SER A 54 4.06 17.00 -3.71
CA SER A 54 4.85 18.12 -4.18
C SER A 54 5.28 17.91 -5.62
N ASP A 55 5.12 18.94 -6.44
CA ASP A 55 5.55 18.99 -7.84
C ASP A 55 7.07 19.17 -8.02
N SER A 56 7.84 19.16 -6.92
CA SER A 56 9.29 19.34 -6.96
C SER A 56 9.98 18.11 -7.57
N THR A 57 11.06 18.35 -8.33
CA THR A 57 11.93 17.28 -8.86
C THR A 57 13.37 17.53 -8.37
N PRO A 58 13.93 16.70 -7.46
CA PRO A 58 13.32 15.53 -6.81
C PRO A 58 12.21 15.91 -5.80
N PRO A 59 11.32 14.96 -5.45
CA PRO A 59 10.25 15.21 -4.47
C PRO A 59 10.85 15.54 -3.10
N ALA A 60 10.35 16.60 -2.46
CA ALA A 60 10.83 17.07 -1.15
C ALA A 60 10.42 16.14 0.01
N SER A 61 9.27 15.47 -0.13
CA SER A 61 8.75 14.52 0.86
C SER A 61 8.01 13.39 0.18
N LEU A 62 8.00 12.23 0.83
CA LEU A 62 7.29 11.05 0.38
C LEU A 62 6.33 10.58 1.47
N SER A 63 5.11 10.25 1.03
CA SER A 63 4.08 9.61 1.83
C SER A 63 3.87 8.19 1.33
N LEU A 64 3.56 7.28 2.26
CA LEU A 64 3.17 5.91 1.95
C LEU A 64 1.65 5.82 2.02
N GLY A 65 1.01 5.27 0.99
CA GLY A 65 -0.44 5.11 1.00
C GLY A 65 -0.97 4.19 -0.07
N VAL A 66 -2.30 4.03 -0.04
CA VAL A 66 -3.08 3.25 -1.00
C VAL A 66 -3.87 4.21 -1.88
N TRP A 67 -3.98 3.94 -3.17
CA TRP A 67 -4.76 4.71 -4.14
C TRP A 67 -5.46 3.82 -5.16
N TYR A 68 -6.42 4.37 -5.91
CA TYR A 68 -7.02 3.70 -7.06
C TYR A 68 -6.01 3.60 -8.22
N SER A 69 -5.65 2.39 -8.62
CA SER A 69 -4.64 2.18 -9.67
C SER A 69 -5.17 2.44 -11.08
N SER A 70 -6.48 2.38 -11.28
CA SER A 70 -7.11 2.56 -12.60
C SER A 70 -7.48 4.02 -12.91
N ILE A 71 -7.32 4.94 -11.96
CA ILE A 71 -7.60 6.37 -12.14
C ILE A 71 -6.29 7.08 -12.48
N PRO A 72 -6.20 7.83 -13.60
CA PRO A 72 -4.98 8.54 -13.99
C PRO A 72 -4.54 9.60 -12.97
N GLU A 73 -5.50 10.25 -12.33
CA GLU A 73 -5.27 11.21 -11.25
C GLU A 73 -5.08 10.47 -9.93
N LEU A 74 -4.04 10.84 -9.18
CA LEU A 74 -3.70 10.22 -7.90
C LEU A 74 -4.84 10.40 -6.89
N THR A 75 -5.65 9.36 -6.74
CA THR A 75 -6.80 9.34 -5.82
C THR A 75 -6.46 8.48 -4.61
N VAL A 76 -5.85 9.10 -3.61
CA VAL A 76 -5.38 8.44 -2.37
C VAL A 76 -6.56 8.11 -1.46
N VAL A 77 -6.65 6.87 -1.04
CA VAL A 77 -7.75 6.36 -0.18
C VAL A 77 -7.29 6.06 1.25
N TRP A 78 -5.98 5.91 1.46
CA TRP A 78 -5.38 5.70 2.78
C TRP A 78 -3.91 6.16 2.81
N VAL A 79 -3.44 6.69 3.95
CA VAL A 79 -2.06 7.15 4.16
C VAL A 79 -1.54 6.66 5.51
N ALA A 80 -0.39 5.97 5.52
CA ALA A 80 0.22 5.43 6.73
C ALA A 80 0.78 6.53 7.66
N ASN A 81 1.53 7.47 7.08
CA ASN A 81 2.35 8.45 7.79
C ASN A 81 1.81 9.87 7.67
N ARG A 82 0.49 10.06 7.88
CA ARG A 82 -0.19 11.34 7.66
C ARG A 82 0.40 12.51 8.44
N GLU A 83 0.69 12.29 9.73
CA GLU A 83 1.22 13.34 10.62
C GLU A 83 2.70 13.63 10.39
N THR A 84 3.44 12.68 9.80
CA THR A 84 4.90 12.76 9.62
C THR A 84 5.33 12.22 8.26
N PRO A 85 5.15 13.02 7.17
CA PRO A 85 5.73 12.72 5.87
C PRO A 85 7.25 12.49 5.97
N VAL A 86 7.78 11.51 5.24
CA VAL A 86 9.23 11.25 5.27
C VAL A 86 9.92 12.28 4.40
N THR A 87 10.82 13.08 4.97
CA THR A 87 11.65 14.00 4.20
C THR A 87 12.55 13.19 3.27
N SER A 88 12.46 13.48 1.97
CA SER A 88 13.28 12.82 0.97
C SER A 88 14.63 13.54 0.91
N ASN A 89 15.61 13.03 1.66
CA ASN A 89 17.00 13.46 1.49
C ASN A 89 17.65 12.61 0.39
N THR A 90 18.54 13.23 -0.40
CA THR A 90 19.12 12.59 -1.60
C THR A 90 20.13 11.49 -1.27
N SER A 91 20.55 11.36 0.00
CA SER A 91 21.55 10.37 0.41
C SER A 91 20.95 9.00 0.68
N SER A 92 19.66 8.89 1.04
CA SER A 92 19.01 7.60 1.26
C SER A 92 17.48 7.69 1.19
N LEU A 93 16.85 6.72 0.52
CA LEU A 93 15.41 6.68 0.31
C LEU A 93 14.67 5.96 1.45
N PRO A 94 13.43 6.35 1.77
CA PRO A 94 12.60 5.61 2.71
C PRO A 94 12.29 4.21 2.18
N ARG A 95 11.78 3.33 3.04
CA ARG A 95 11.31 2.00 2.63
C ARG A 95 10.23 1.50 3.57
N LEU A 96 9.28 0.76 3.00
CA LEU A 96 8.30 -0.02 3.77
C LEU A 96 8.79 -1.46 3.85
N SER A 97 8.90 -2.01 5.05
CA SER A 97 9.29 -3.40 5.28
C SER A 97 8.21 -4.13 6.04
N PHE A 98 7.82 -5.31 5.57
CA PHE A 98 7.14 -6.28 6.41
C PHE A 98 8.19 -7.09 7.16
N THR A 99 8.11 -7.15 8.49
CA THR A 99 9.15 -7.77 9.33
C THR A 99 8.77 -9.17 9.77
N ASN A 100 9.76 -9.93 10.24
CA ASN A 100 9.53 -11.25 10.84
C ASN A 100 8.69 -11.19 12.13
N THR A 101 8.56 -10.01 12.74
CA THR A 101 7.67 -9.78 13.88
C THR A 101 6.25 -9.43 13.44
N SER A 102 5.91 -9.62 12.16
CA SER A 102 4.59 -9.34 11.58
C SER A 102 4.18 -7.86 11.63
N ASN A 103 5.16 -6.97 11.67
CA ASN A 103 4.93 -5.53 11.63
C ASN A 103 5.21 -4.97 10.24
N LEU A 104 4.36 -4.06 9.79
CA LEU A 104 4.75 -3.13 8.74
C LEU A 104 5.56 -2.01 9.40
N VAL A 105 6.73 -1.71 8.83
CA VAL A 105 7.66 -0.71 9.35
C VAL A 105 8.06 0.20 8.20
N LEU A 106 7.69 1.47 8.33
CA LEU A 106 8.19 2.54 7.47
C LEU A 106 9.43 3.14 8.11
N SER A 107 10.58 3.03 7.43
CA SER A 107 11.82 3.65 7.89
C SER A 107 12.24 4.80 6.97
N ASP A 108 12.89 5.80 7.55
CA ASP A 108 13.61 6.80 6.78
C ASP A 108 14.84 6.20 6.09
N GLY A 109 15.41 6.98 5.17
CA GLY A 109 16.64 6.58 4.51
C GLY A 109 17.89 6.81 5.35
N GLY A 110 17.95 7.89 6.13
CA GLY A 110 19.19 8.42 6.71
C GLY A 110 19.85 7.59 7.81
N GLY A 111 19.14 6.63 8.40
CA GLY A 111 19.68 5.74 9.43
C GLY A 111 18.81 4.52 9.73
N GLY A 112 17.74 4.30 8.96
CA GLY A 112 16.74 3.27 9.26
C GLY A 112 15.87 3.65 10.44
N HIS A 113 15.73 4.94 10.75
CA HIS A 113 14.85 5.40 11.82
C HIS A 113 13.41 5.05 11.49
N VAL A 114 12.69 4.44 12.43
CA VAL A 114 11.29 4.07 12.26
C VAL A 114 10.44 5.32 12.33
N VAL A 115 9.72 5.61 11.25
CA VAL A 115 8.79 6.74 11.14
C VAL A 115 7.37 6.31 11.48
N TRP A 116 6.99 5.08 11.11
CA TRP A 116 5.66 4.53 11.36
C TRP A 116 5.69 3.01 11.45
N THR A 117 4.82 2.43 12.28
CA THR A 117 4.61 0.99 12.38
C THR A 117 3.20 0.62 12.82
N THR A 118 2.80 -0.63 12.58
CA THR A 118 1.46 -1.17 12.86
C THR A 118 1.25 -1.63 14.31
N ASP A 119 2.31 -1.69 15.13
CA ASP A 119 2.28 -2.13 16.54
C ASP A 119 1.51 -3.46 16.76
N VAL A 120 1.66 -4.40 15.82
CA VAL A 120 1.12 -5.76 15.93
C VAL A 120 1.79 -6.47 17.10
N THR A 121 0.98 -6.90 18.06
CA THR A 121 1.44 -7.75 19.16
C THR A 121 1.68 -9.17 18.64
N ALA A 122 2.89 -9.69 18.88
CA ALA A 122 3.31 -10.97 18.35
C ALA A 122 2.37 -12.09 18.85
N THR A 123 1.68 -12.75 17.91
CA THR A 123 0.97 -14.00 18.19
C THR A 123 1.93 -15.16 17.96
N SER A 124 2.21 -15.92 19.02
CA SER A 124 3.01 -17.13 18.97
C SER A 124 2.31 -18.19 18.12
N SER A 125 2.54 -18.18 16.81
CA SER A 125 2.02 -19.14 15.86
C SER A 125 3.16 -19.78 15.09
N SER A 126 3.01 -21.05 14.72
CA SER A 126 4.03 -21.84 14.01
C SER A 126 4.23 -21.39 12.55
N SER A 127 3.42 -20.47 12.06
CA SER A 127 3.34 -20.05 10.67
C SER A 127 3.27 -18.52 10.61
N SER A 128 4.15 -17.91 9.80
CA SER A 128 4.26 -16.45 9.73
C SER A 128 3.01 -15.80 9.12
N PRO A 129 2.49 -14.73 9.75
CA PRO A 129 1.49 -13.85 9.15
C PRO A 129 1.90 -13.29 7.80
N VAL A 130 0.91 -12.78 7.07
CA VAL A 130 1.05 -12.24 5.73
C VAL A 130 0.48 -10.83 5.71
N ALA A 131 1.19 -9.91 5.06
CA ALA A 131 0.69 -8.60 4.69
C ALA A 131 0.20 -8.61 3.22
N VAL A 132 -1.06 -8.24 2.98
CA VAL A 132 -1.75 -8.28 1.68
C VAL A 132 -2.53 -6.99 1.45
N LEU A 133 -2.50 -6.47 0.23
CA LEU A 133 -3.43 -5.45 -0.25
C LEU A 133 -4.64 -6.15 -0.89
N GLU A 134 -5.78 -6.09 -0.22
CA GLU A 134 -7.02 -6.72 -0.71
C GLU A 134 -7.68 -5.89 -1.82
N ASN A 135 -8.53 -6.54 -2.62
CA ASN A 135 -9.30 -5.92 -3.72
C ASN A 135 -10.27 -4.84 -3.24
N THR A 136 -10.48 -4.71 -1.94
CA THR A 136 -11.28 -3.65 -1.31
C THR A 136 -10.46 -2.38 -1.07
N GLY A 137 -9.14 -2.44 -1.25
CA GLY A 137 -8.19 -1.39 -0.87
C GLY A 137 -7.73 -1.48 0.58
N ASN A 138 -8.18 -2.50 1.33
CA ASN A 138 -7.74 -2.74 2.70
C ASN A 138 -6.34 -3.37 2.70
N LEU A 139 -5.39 -2.73 3.37
CA LEU A 139 -4.07 -3.30 3.63
C LEU A 139 -4.15 -4.07 4.94
N VAL A 140 -3.98 -5.39 4.89
CA VAL A 140 -4.23 -6.28 6.02
C VAL A 140 -2.98 -7.06 6.37
N VAL A 141 -2.65 -7.11 7.66
CA VAL A 141 -1.78 -8.13 8.24
C VAL A 141 -2.66 -9.20 8.83
N ARG A 142 -2.66 -10.40 8.25
CA ARG A 142 -3.46 -11.54 8.71
C ARG A 142 -2.60 -12.72 9.08
N SER A 143 -2.97 -13.39 10.16
CA SER A 143 -2.36 -14.66 10.55
C SER A 143 -2.85 -15.81 9.65
N PRO A 144 -2.16 -16.95 9.63
CA PRO A 144 -2.51 -18.07 8.75
C PRO A 144 -3.85 -18.75 9.05
N ASN A 145 -4.41 -18.55 10.24
CA ASN A 145 -5.76 -19.01 10.58
C ASN A 145 -6.87 -18.04 10.11
N GLY A 146 -6.52 -16.96 9.41
CA GLY A 146 -7.44 -15.94 8.91
C GLY A 146 -7.71 -14.79 9.89
N THR A 147 -7.18 -14.82 11.11
CA THR A 147 -7.37 -13.71 12.06
C THR A 147 -6.63 -12.47 11.57
N ILE A 148 -7.36 -11.37 11.44
CA ILE A 148 -6.81 -10.04 11.14
C ILE A 148 -6.07 -9.54 12.38
N LEU A 149 -4.78 -9.30 12.23
CA LEU A 149 -3.91 -8.77 13.29
C LEU A 149 -3.83 -7.24 13.23
N TRP A 150 -3.92 -6.69 12.03
CA TRP A 150 -3.95 -5.25 11.75
C TRP A 150 -4.60 -5.01 10.39
N GLN A 151 -5.29 -3.89 10.22
CA GLN A 151 -5.85 -3.48 8.94
C GLN A 151 -5.90 -1.95 8.80
N SER A 152 -5.68 -1.44 7.59
CA SER A 152 -5.66 0.00 7.32
C SER A 152 -7.01 0.66 7.58
N PHE A 153 -8.12 -0.06 7.37
CA PHE A 153 -9.48 0.47 7.54
C PHE A 153 -9.83 0.83 9.00
N ASP A 154 -9.10 0.31 9.99
CA ASP A 154 -9.27 0.73 11.39
C ASP A 154 -8.55 2.06 11.69
N HIS A 155 -7.71 2.53 10.77
CA HIS A 155 -6.94 3.77 10.84
C HIS A 155 -7.40 4.71 9.72
N LEU A 156 -8.66 5.11 9.79
CA LEU A 156 -9.33 5.93 8.78
C LEU A 156 -8.60 7.25 8.51
N THR A 157 -8.55 7.63 7.23
CA THR A 157 -8.11 8.95 6.76
C THR A 157 -9.33 9.74 6.23
N ASP A 158 -9.12 10.72 5.33
CA ASP A 158 -10.19 11.62 4.83
C ASP A 158 -11.17 10.96 3.86
N THR A 159 -10.90 9.74 3.43
CA THR A 159 -11.70 9.01 2.44
C THR A 159 -12.30 7.77 3.09
N VAL A 160 -13.62 7.62 2.96
CA VAL A 160 -14.35 6.42 3.39
C VAL A 160 -14.62 5.58 2.16
N LEU A 161 -14.04 4.37 2.11
CA LEU A 161 -14.32 3.38 1.08
C LEU A 161 -15.54 2.53 1.44
N PRO A 162 -16.22 1.91 0.46
CA PRO A 162 -17.16 0.83 0.73
C PRO A 162 -16.51 -0.21 1.66
N GLU A 163 -17.25 -0.67 2.68
CA GLU A 163 -16.80 -1.60 3.74
C GLU A 163 -16.03 -1.00 4.93
N MET A 164 -15.61 0.27 4.88
CA MET A 164 -15.06 0.95 6.06
C MET A 164 -16.15 1.13 7.14
N LYS A 165 -15.83 0.77 8.40
CA LYS A 165 -16.73 0.96 9.54
C LYS A 165 -16.42 2.28 10.23
N ILE A 166 -17.33 3.25 10.16
CA ILE A 166 -17.21 4.50 10.92
C ILE A 166 -17.65 4.25 12.37
N ARG A 167 -16.73 4.36 13.32
CA ARG A 167 -17.04 4.25 14.76
C ARG A 167 -17.21 5.65 15.36
N LEU A 168 -18.45 6.04 15.64
CA LEU A 168 -18.75 7.31 16.30
C LEU A 168 -18.57 7.18 17.81
N SER A 169 -17.52 7.77 18.38
CA SER A 169 -17.38 7.90 19.83
C SER A 169 -18.04 9.21 20.29
N TYR A 170 -19.20 9.14 20.94
CA TYR A 170 -19.77 10.29 21.64
C TYR A 170 -19.00 10.51 22.94
N VAL A 171 -18.04 11.42 22.94
CA VAL A 171 -17.51 11.99 24.19
C VAL A 171 -18.50 13.05 24.64
N THR A 172 -19.40 12.70 25.56
CA THR A 172 -20.26 13.67 26.21
C THR A 172 -19.42 14.49 27.19
N HIS A 173 -18.86 15.61 26.74
CA HIS A 173 -18.75 16.88 27.48
C HIS A 173 -18.06 17.94 26.60
N GLY A 174 -18.88 18.83 26.01
CA GLY A 174 -18.51 20.20 25.66
C GLY A 174 -17.54 20.43 24.50
N THR A 175 -18.11 20.79 23.34
CA THR A 175 -17.48 21.41 22.15
C THR A 175 -16.78 20.44 21.19
N SER A 176 -17.56 19.90 20.26
CA SER A 176 -17.06 19.23 19.07
C SER A 176 -16.45 20.26 18.12
N ARG A 177 -15.14 20.15 17.83
CA ARG A 177 -14.51 20.80 16.69
C ARG A 177 -14.11 19.72 15.71
N VAL A 178 -14.75 19.73 14.54
CA VAL A 178 -14.29 18.97 13.38
C VAL A 178 -13.09 19.73 12.82
N VAL A 179 -11.93 19.09 12.78
CA VAL A 179 -10.79 19.60 12.02
C VAL A 179 -10.88 18.92 10.66
N SER A 180 -11.09 19.73 9.62
CA SER A 180 -10.92 19.34 8.22
C SER A 180 -9.45 19.24 7.87
#